data_AF-A0A956JKL6-F1
#
_entry.id   AF-A0A956JKL6-F1
#
_cell.length_a   1.000
_cell.length_b   1.000
_cell.length_c   1.000
_cell.angle_alpha   90.00
_cell.angle_beta   90.00
_cell.angle_gamma   90.00
#
_symmetry.space_group_name_H-M   'P 1'
#
loop_
_entity.id
_entity.type
_entity.pdbx_description
1 polymer ?
#
loop_
_entity_poly.entity_id
_entity_poly.type
_entity_poly.pdbx_seq_one_letter_code
_entity_poly.pdbx_strand_id
1 'polypeptide(L)' 'MGTVFAAYDEELDRKVAIKLLRPVRDPGVDHSWLLSEAKAMARLSHPNVV' A
#
# COMPACT_ATOMS: atom_id res chain seq x y z
N MET A 1 -0.10 -3.80 10.24
CA MET A 1 -1.41 -3.75 9.54
C MET A 1 -2.03 -2.36 9.68
N GLY A 2 -2.30 -1.73 8.54
CA GLY A 2 -2.79 -0.35 8.42
C GLY A 2 -4.31 -0.23 8.33
N THR A 3 -4.81 0.99 8.25
CA THR A 3 -6.24 1.29 7.99
C THR A 3 -6.43 1.42 6.48
N VAL A 4 -7.53 0.89 5.93
CA VAL A 4 -7.86 0.99 4.51
C VAL A 4 -9.08 1.88 4.32
N PHE A 5 -8.98 2.83 3.39
CA PHE A 5 -10.06 3.74 3.02
C PHE A 5 -10.45 3.50 1.56
N ALA A 6 -11.75 3.63 1.26
CA ALA A 6 -12.21 3.75 -0.11
C ALA A 6 -12.08 5.22 -0.55
N ALA A 7 -11.57 5.45 -1.76
CA ALA A 7 -11.49 6.75 -2.38
C ALA A 7 -11.90 6.65 -3.86
N TYR A 8 -12.17 7.78 -4.50
CA TYR A 8 -12.35 7.88 -5.95
C TYR A 8 -11.12 8.56 -6.54
N ASP A 9 -10.56 7.96 -7.59
CA ASP A 9 -9.44 8.50 -8.36
C ASP A 9 -10.00 9.15 -9.62
N GLU A 10 -9.87 10.47 -9.74
CA GLU A 10 -10.41 11.27 -10.85
C GLU A 10 -9.60 11.09 -12.15
N GLU A 11 -8.31 10.74 -12.05
CA GLU A 11 -7.46 10.54 -13.24
C GLU A 11 -7.71 9.17 -13.87
N LEU A 12 -7.92 8.14 -13.04
CA LEU A 12 -8.23 6.78 -13.47
C LEU A 12 -9.73 6.49 -13.58
N ASP A 13 -10.57 7.45 -13.20
CA ASP A 13 -12.04 7.40 -13.18
C ASP A 13 -12.60 6.13 -12.49
N ARG A 14 -12.08 5.81 -11.29
CA ARG A 14 -12.48 4.58 -10.58
C ARG A 14 -12.36 4.67 -9.07
N LYS A 15 -13.07 3.78 -8.36
CA LYS A 15 -12.87 3.57 -6.92
C LYS A 15 -11.55 2.86 -6.65
N VAL A 16 -10.77 3.39 -5.71
CA VAL A 16 -9.47 2.87 -5.28
C VAL A 16 -9.44 2.65 -3.76
N ALA A 17 -8.51 1.81 -3.30
CA ALA A 17 -8.25 1.58 -1.89
C ALA A 17 -6.95 2.28 -1.47
N ILE A 18 -7.02 3.12 -0.44
CA ILE A 18 -5.86 3.79 0.16
C ILE A 18 -5.52 3.09 1.47
N LYS A 19 -4.35 2.45 1.55
CA LYS A 19 -3.87 1.75 2.75
C LYS A 19 -2.89 2.64 3.53
N LEU A 20 -3.35 3.22 4.63
CA LEU A 20 -2.52 3.99 5.54
C LEU A 20 -1.79 3.07 6.51
N LEU A 21 -0.48 2.99 6.38
CA LEU A 21 0.37 2.19 7.25
C LEU A 21 0.63 2.94 8.56
N ARG A 22 0.42 2.26 9.69
CA ARG A 22 0.76 2.83 11.01
C ARG A 22 2.29 2.88 11.15
N PRO A 23 2.87 4.04 11.52
CA PRO A 23 4.29 4.09 11.87
C PRO A 23 4.52 3.19 13.09
N VAL A 24 5.49 2.29 12.98
CA VAL A 24 5.94 1.50 14.12
C VAL A 24 6.71 2.46 15.02
N ARG A 25 6.19 2.73 16.23
CA ARG A 25 6.78 3.69 17.17
C ARG A 25 8.02 3.15 17.91
N ASP A 26 8.54 2.01 17.46
CA ASP A 26 9.65 1.35 18.10
C ASP A 26 10.96 1.82 17.44
N PRO A 27 11.84 2.55 18.15
CA PRO A 27 13.05 3.13 17.59
C PRO A 27 14.06 2.12 17.05
N GLY A 28 13.88 0.81 17.32
CA GLY A 28 14.71 -0.26 16.76
C GLY A 28 14.15 -0.95 15.50
N VAL A 29 12.93 -0.61 15.06
CA VAL A 29 12.29 -1.31 13.93
C VAL A 29 12.67 -0.65 12.61
N ASP A 30 13.45 -1.38 11.81
CA ASP A 30 13.75 -1.00 10.44
C ASP A 30 12.47 -1.03 9.58
N HIS A 31 12.24 0.03 8.80
CA HIS A 31 11.11 0.15 7.88
C HIS A 31 11.45 -0.30 6.44
N SER A 32 12.66 -0.79 6.19
CA SER A 32 13.11 -1.27 4.87
C SER A 32 12.23 -2.39 4.30
N TRP A 33 11.58 -3.19 5.16
CA TRP A 33 10.64 -4.23 4.74
C TRP A 33 9.38 -3.64 4.09
N LEU A 34 8.89 -2.47 4.53
CA LEU A 34 7.73 -1.80 3.94
C LEU A 34 8.02 -1.35 2.50
N LEU A 35 9.21 -0.78 2.29
CA LEU A 35 9.65 -0.39 0.95
C LEU A 35 9.86 -1.61 0.06
N SER A 36 10.36 -2.71 0.61
CA SER A 36 10.53 -3.96 -0.12
C SER A 36 9.18 -4.57 -0.52
N GLU A 37 8.20 -4.59 0.38
CA GLU A 37 6.84 -5.07 0.11
C GLU A 37 6.15 -4.21 -0.96
N ALA A 38 6.22 -2.88 -0.84
CA ALA A 38 5.65 -1.96 -1.83
C ALA A 38 6.27 -2.16 -3.22
N LYS A 39 7.59 -2.32 -3.30
CA LYS A 39 8.29 -2.60 -4.57
C LYS A 39 7.93 -3.96 -5.16
N ALA A 40 7.73 -4.98 -4.32
CA ALA A 40 7.31 -6.29 -4.78
C ALA A 40 5.89 -6.24 -5.37
N MET A 41 4.95 -5.56 -4.70
CA MET A 41 3.58 -5.39 -5.20
C MET A 41 3.54 -4.60 -6.50
N ALA A 42 4.33 -3.52 -6.63
CA ALA A 42 4.37 -2.71 -7.84
C ALA A 42 4.86 -3.46 -9.10
N ARG A 43 5.50 -4.62 -8.94
CA ARG A 43 5.95 -5.48 -10.05
C ARG A 43 4.88 -6.46 -10.51
N LEU A 44 3.80 -6.62 -9.75
CA LEU A 44 2.73 -7.57 -10.07
C LEU A 44 1.76 -6.91 -11.05
N SER A 45 1.61 -7.51 -12.24
CA SER A 45 0.62 -7.13 -13.24
C SER A 45 -0.09 -8.39 -13.71
N HIS A 46 -1.14 -8.78 -13.01
CA HIS A 46 -1.93 -9.97 -13.33
C HIS A 46 -3.41 -9.69 -13.05
N PRO A 47 -4.35 -10.15 -13.91
CA PRO A 47 -5.79 -9.85 -13.76
C PRO A 47 -6.41 -10.31 -12.43
N ASN A 48 -5.78 -11.27 -11.75
CA ASN A 48 -6.23 -11.80 -10.47
C ASN A 48 -5.40 -11.30 -9.27
N VAL A 49 -4.62 -10.23 -9.43
CA VAL A 49 -3.79 -9.62 -8.37
C VAL A 49 -4.08 -8.11 -8.32
N VAL A 50 -4.26 -7.58 -7.11
CA VAL A 50 -4.66 -6.20 -6.82
C VAL A 50 -3.55 -5.46 -6.07
#